data_AF-A0A0G4MCT6-F1
#
_entry.id   AF-A0A0G4MCT6-F1
#
_cell.length_a   1.000
_cell.length_b   1.000
_cell.length_c   1.000
_cell.angle_alpha   90.00
_cell.angle_beta   90.00
_cell.angle_gamma   90.00
#
_symmetry.space_group_name_H-M   'P 1'
#
loop_
_entity.id
_entity.type
_entity.pdbx_description
1 polymer ?
#
loop_
_entity_poly.entity_id
_entity_poly.type
_entity_poly.pdbx_seq_one_letter_code
_entity_poly.pdbx_strand_id
1 'polypeptide(L)'
;MKPLLEKLLPLESSSSQSSQLFAQRQKDHYSHFILRLAFASTEDLRRRFSRVETMLFRLRFNSDDLADRNAFVAGLELDWWETVTEDERAALSSELAAMMPARAKASGSHNPEDETWFKVDWARVPELVEQRRVLLRAGKAYVPAREQASMVLGEF
;
A
#
# COMPACT_ATOMS: atom_id res chain seq x y z
N MET A 1 0.31 14.97 -13.96
CA MET A 1 1.46 14.19 -13.44
C MET A 1 1.62 12.86 -14.18
N LYS A 2 0.58 12.03 -14.33
CA LYS A 2 0.61 10.79 -15.16
C LYS A 2 1.35 10.91 -16.52
N PRO A 3 1.09 11.92 -17.37
CA PRO A 3 1.74 12.01 -18.68
C PRO A 3 3.25 12.30 -18.63
N LEU A 4 3.77 12.86 -17.53
CA LEU A 4 5.21 13.11 -17.37
C LEU A 4 5.94 11.86 -16.88
N LEU A 5 5.31 11.09 -16.00
CA LEU A 5 5.86 9.81 -15.53
C LEU A 5 5.95 8.80 -16.67
N GLU A 6 4.87 8.65 -17.44
CA GLU A 6 4.85 7.77 -18.62
C GLU A 6 5.92 8.15 -19.66
N LYS A 7 6.24 9.45 -19.77
CA LYS A 7 7.27 9.93 -20.69
C LYS A 7 8.70 9.74 -20.19
N LEU A 8 8.96 9.93 -18.90
CA LEU A 8 10.33 9.99 -18.35
C LEU A 8 10.76 8.68 -17.67
N LEU A 9 9.83 7.97 -17.05
CA LEU A 9 10.03 6.73 -16.29
C LEU A 9 8.90 5.73 -16.60
N PRO A 10 8.79 5.27 -17.86
CA PRO A 10 7.78 4.28 -18.22
C PRO A 10 8.00 2.99 -17.44
N LEU A 11 6.94 2.51 -16.82
CA LEU A 11 6.87 1.21 -16.18
C LEU A 11 5.49 0.63 -16.49
N GLU A 12 5.43 -0.25 -17.46
CA GLU A 12 4.18 -0.88 -17.88
C GLU A 12 3.76 -2.00 -16.92
N SER A 13 2.44 -2.22 -16.81
CA SER A 13 1.84 -3.24 -15.94
C SER A 13 2.34 -4.64 -16.27
N SER A 14 2.41 -5.52 -15.28
CA SER A 14 2.85 -6.91 -15.45
C SER A 14 2.00 -7.72 -16.41
N SER A 15 0.74 -7.31 -16.59
CA SER A 15 -0.22 -7.90 -17.53
C SER A 15 -0.01 -7.48 -18.99
N SER A 16 0.84 -6.48 -19.26
CA SER A 16 1.11 -6.02 -20.62
C SER A 16 1.99 -7.01 -21.38
N GLN A 17 1.72 -7.24 -22.68
CA GLN A 17 2.53 -8.14 -23.54
C GLN A 17 3.71 -7.42 -24.21
N SER A 18 4.18 -6.32 -23.61
CA SER A 18 5.20 -5.49 -24.22
C SER A 18 6.58 -6.11 -24.11
N SER A 19 7.32 -6.10 -25.22
CA SER A 19 8.71 -6.57 -25.27
C SER A 19 9.67 -5.67 -24.49
N GLN A 20 9.24 -4.46 -24.11
CA GLN A 20 10.06 -3.48 -23.39
C GLN A 20 10.02 -3.65 -21.87
N LEU A 21 9.11 -4.47 -21.33
CA LEU A 21 8.93 -4.65 -19.89
C LEU A 21 10.23 -4.97 -19.15
N PHE A 22 11.01 -5.91 -19.69
CA PHE A 22 12.28 -6.31 -19.08
C PHE A 22 13.27 -5.13 -19.03
N ALA A 23 13.41 -4.40 -20.13
CA ALA A 23 14.31 -3.25 -20.22
C ALA A 23 13.88 -2.10 -19.30
N GLN A 24 12.57 -1.82 -19.20
CA GLN A 24 12.02 -0.82 -18.29
C GLN A 24 12.32 -1.18 -16.82
N ARG A 25 12.04 -2.43 -16.41
CA ARG A 25 12.32 -2.92 -15.05
C ARG A 25 13.81 -2.96 -14.72
N GLN A 26 14.64 -3.38 -15.67
CA GLN A 26 16.09 -3.41 -15.50
C GLN A 26 16.64 -2.00 -15.28
N LYS A 27 16.19 -1.03 -16.08
CA LYS A 27 16.59 0.38 -15.92
C LYS A 27 16.17 0.91 -14.56
N ASP A 28 14.93 0.67 -14.14
CA ASP A 28 14.40 1.12 -12.85
C ASP A 28 15.23 0.55 -11.69
N HIS A 29 15.44 -0.77 -11.70
CA HIS A 29 16.23 -1.48 -10.71
C HIS A 29 17.66 -0.94 -10.60
N TYR A 30 18.40 -0.84 -11.72
CA TYR A 30 19.77 -0.33 -11.68
C TYR A 30 19.83 1.14 -11.29
N SER A 31 18.91 1.96 -11.79
CA SER A 31 18.89 3.39 -11.46
C SER A 31 18.70 3.62 -9.96
N HIS A 32 17.80 2.88 -9.30
CA HIS A 32 17.62 2.95 -7.84
C HIS A 32 18.91 2.68 -7.07
N PHE A 33 19.60 1.58 -7.38
CA PHE A 33 20.84 1.22 -6.67
C PHE A 33 22.00 2.17 -6.97
N ILE A 34 22.11 2.68 -8.20
CA ILE A 34 23.12 3.68 -8.56
C ILE A 34 22.86 5.00 -7.80
N LEU A 35 21.60 5.46 -7.76
CA LEU A 35 21.24 6.68 -7.05
C LEU A 35 21.40 6.55 -5.54
N ARG A 36 21.15 5.36 -4.96
CA ARG A 36 21.47 5.08 -3.56
C ARG A 36 22.93 5.37 -3.23
N LEU A 37 23.87 5.01 -4.10
CA LEU A 37 25.30 5.32 -3.91
C LEU A 37 25.56 6.83 -3.98
N ALA A 38 24.92 7.54 -4.92
CA ALA A 38 25.09 8.98 -5.10
C ALA A 38 24.52 9.81 -3.94
N PHE A 39 23.37 9.41 -3.39
CA PHE A 39 22.65 10.13 -2.33
C PHE A 39 22.96 9.64 -0.91
N ALA A 40 23.84 8.66 -0.72
CA ALA A 40 24.19 8.11 0.60
C ALA A 40 25.08 9.02 1.47
N SER A 41 25.70 10.05 0.89
CA SER A 41 26.80 10.80 1.52
C SER A 41 26.40 11.66 2.71
N THR A 42 25.22 12.28 2.69
CA THR A 42 24.73 13.14 3.77
C THR A 42 23.35 12.71 4.23
N GLU A 43 22.98 13.08 5.46
CA GLU A 43 21.63 12.80 5.96
C GLU A 43 20.54 13.52 5.16
N ASP A 44 20.77 14.77 4.75
CA ASP A 44 19.81 15.53 3.96
C ASP A 44 19.55 14.87 2.59
N LEU A 45 20.61 14.43 1.90
CA LEU A 45 20.48 13.70 0.63
C LEU A 45 19.75 12.38 0.81
N ARG A 46 20.04 11.62 1.88
CA ARG A 46 19.35 10.37 2.20
C ARG A 46 17.86 10.60 2.46
N ARG A 47 17.51 11.60 3.27
CA ARG A 47 16.11 11.98 3.56
C ARG A 47 15.37 12.44 2.31
N ARG A 48 16.05 13.20 1.45
CA ARG A 48 15.46 13.67 0.18
C ARG A 48 15.24 12.52 -0.79
N PHE A 49 16.21 11.61 -0.91
CA PHE A 49 16.12 10.44 -1.76
C PHE A 49 14.99 9.51 -1.31
N SER A 50 14.93 9.14 -0.02
CA SER A 50 13.85 8.30 0.51
C SER A 50 12.48 8.93 0.26
N ARG A 51 12.31 10.23 0.57
CA ARG A 51 11.05 10.94 0.35
C ARG A 51 10.58 10.92 -1.11
N VAL A 52 11.49 11.15 -2.06
CA VAL A 52 11.14 11.16 -3.49
C VAL A 52 10.84 9.75 -3.98
N GLU A 53 11.62 8.76 -3.53
CA GLU A 53 11.42 7.36 -3.90
C GLU A 53 10.11 6.79 -3.35
N THR A 54 9.78 7.05 -2.07
CA THR A 54 8.49 6.68 -1.47
C THR A 54 7.33 7.36 -2.21
N MET A 55 7.51 8.61 -2.65
CA MET A 55 6.49 9.30 -3.46
C MET A 55 6.31 8.65 -4.84
N LEU A 56 7.42 8.26 -5.49
CA LEU A 56 7.37 7.56 -6.78
C LEU A 56 6.68 6.20 -6.62
N PHE A 57 7.03 5.45 -5.59
CA PHE A 57 6.38 4.18 -5.25
C PHE A 57 4.88 4.38 -4.99
N ARG A 58 4.49 5.39 -4.22
CA ARG A 58 3.08 5.75 -4.01
C ARG A 58 2.34 6.05 -5.30
N LEU A 59 2.96 6.76 -6.23
CA LEU A 59 2.32 7.10 -7.50
C LEU A 59 2.10 5.85 -8.37
N ARG A 60 3.09 4.95 -8.43
CA ARG A 60 3.02 3.68 -9.17
C ARG A 60 2.02 2.71 -8.55
N PHE A 61 2.09 2.52 -7.25
CA PHE A 61 1.18 1.64 -6.51
C PHE A 61 -0.28 2.07 -6.64
N ASN A 62 -0.57 3.37 -6.71
CA ASN A 62 -1.93 3.89 -6.92
C ASN A 62 -2.36 3.89 -8.39
N SER A 63 -1.44 3.77 -9.35
CA SER A 63 -1.80 3.64 -10.77
C SER A 63 -2.06 2.20 -11.19
N ASP A 64 -1.54 1.23 -10.45
CA ASP A 64 -1.74 -0.19 -10.71
C ASP A 64 -3.18 -0.63 -10.40
N ASP A 65 -3.64 -1.62 -11.15
CA ASP A 65 -4.95 -2.22 -10.97
C ASP A 65 -5.01 -3.05 -9.67
N LEU A 66 -6.21 -3.25 -9.14
CA LEU A 66 -6.43 -4.01 -7.90
C LEU A 66 -5.86 -5.44 -7.96
N ALA A 67 -5.92 -6.09 -9.13
CA ALA A 67 -5.36 -7.42 -9.31
C ALA A 67 -3.82 -7.43 -9.16
N ASP A 68 -3.13 -6.48 -9.79
CA ASP A 68 -1.68 -6.36 -9.72
C ASP A 68 -1.23 -5.97 -8.31
N ARG A 69 -1.97 -5.09 -7.63
CA ARG A 69 -1.72 -4.71 -6.22
C ARG A 69 -1.88 -5.91 -5.29
N ASN A 70 -2.94 -6.69 -5.44
CA ASN A 70 -3.17 -7.89 -4.64
C ASN A 70 -2.09 -8.95 -4.89
N ALA A 71 -1.67 -9.15 -6.15
CA ALA A 71 -0.60 -10.07 -6.50
C ALA A 71 0.75 -9.62 -5.93
N PHE A 72 1.06 -8.32 -6.00
CA PHE A 72 2.25 -7.75 -5.39
C PHE A 72 2.25 -7.97 -3.88
N VAL A 73 1.13 -7.63 -3.23
CA VAL A 73 0.97 -7.79 -1.79
C VAL A 73 1.08 -9.25 -1.34
N ALA A 74 0.49 -10.18 -2.09
CA ALA A 74 0.62 -11.61 -1.81
C ALA A 74 2.06 -12.13 -1.99
N GLY A 75 2.86 -11.47 -2.84
CA GLY A 75 4.29 -11.76 -3.00
C GLY A 75 5.18 -11.10 -1.93
N LEU A 76 4.65 -10.16 -1.14
CA LEU A 76 5.34 -9.65 0.03
C LEU A 76 5.15 -10.66 1.16
N GLU A 77 6.19 -11.42 1.49
CA GLU A 77 6.24 -12.34 2.64
C GLU A 77 6.26 -11.55 3.96
N LEU A 78 5.18 -10.81 4.23
CA LEU A 78 5.01 -10.01 5.44
C LEU A 78 4.36 -10.90 6.50
N ASP A 79 5.18 -11.47 7.38
CA ASP A 79 4.74 -12.37 8.46
C ASP A 79 3.90 -11.69 9.55
N TRP A 80 3.69 -10.37 9.47
CA TRP A 80 3.16 -9.55 10.57
C TRP A 80 1.72 -9.06 10.36
N TRP A 81 1.09 -9.41 9.25
CA TRP A 81 -0.33 -9.15 8.99
C TRP A 81 -1.10 -10.42 8.65
N GLU A 82 -2.33 -10.50 9.14
CA GLU A 82 -3.19 -11.68 8.91
C GLU A 82 -4.54 -11.20 8.37
N THR A 83 -5.15 -11.98 7.49
CA THR A 83 -6.54 -11.73 7.12
C THR A 83 -7.44 -12.07 8.30
N VAL A 84 -8.39 -11.17 8.60
CA VAL A 84 -9.34 -11.40 9.70
C VAL A 84 -10.26 -12.56 9.30
N THR A 85 -10.40 -13.55 10.20
CA THR A 85 -11.30 -14.68 9.99
C THR A 85 -12.77 -14.22 10.06
N GLU A 86 -13.67 -14.94 9.38
CA GLU A 86 -15.08 -14.57 9.36
C GLU A 86 -15.71 -14.60 10.77
N ASP A 87 -15.23 -15.47 11.66
CA ASP A 87 -15.67 -15.53 13.06
C ASP A 87 -15.28 -14.27 13.84
N GLU A 88 -14.03 -13.80 13.70
CA GLU A 88 -13.58 -12.54 14.33
C GLU A 88 -14.32 -11.34 13.75
N ARG A 89 -14.56 -11.34 12.44
CA ARG A 89 -15.33 -10.31 11.75
C ARG A 89 -16.78 -10.26 12.24
N ALA A 90 -17.44 -11.40 12.41
CA ALA A 90 -18.82 -11.48 12.89
C ALA A 90 -18.93 -10.93 14.33
N ALA A 91 -17.98 -11.30 15.20
CA ALA A 91 -17.92 -10.81 16.57
C ALA A 91 -17.69 -9.29 16.67
N LEU A 92 -16.95 -8.70 15.72
CA LEU A 92 -16.61 -7.29 15.67
C LEU A 92 -17.47 -6.46 14.72
N SER A 93 -18.48 -7.07 14.11
CA SER A 93 -19.26 -6.49 13.00
C SER A 93 -19.82 -5.10 13.31
N SER A 94 -20.33 -4.87 14.52
CA SER A 94 -20.86 -3.56 14.94
C SER A 94 -19.78 -2.47 15.04
N GLU A 95 -18.59 -2.82 15.54
CA GLU A 95 -17.44 -1.92 15.69
C GLU A 95 -16.78 -1.63 14.33
N LEU A 96 -16.65 -2.66 13.48
CA LEU A 96 -16.15 -2.51 12.11
C LEU A 96 -17.09 -1.65 11.27
N ALA A 97 -18.41 -1.86 11.39
CA ALA A 97 -19.42 -1.02 10.75
C ALA A 97 -19.35 0.43 11.26
N ALA A 98 -18.95 0.69 12.51
CA ALA A 98 -18.77 2.05 13.00
C ALA A 98 -17.62 2.78 12.27
N MET A 99 -16.52 2.07 11.96
CA MET A 99 -15.34 2.59 11.26
C MET A 99 -15.52 2.80 9.75
N MET A 100 -16.60 2.29 9.19
CA MET A 100 -16.94 2.51 7.79
C MET A 100 -17.24 3.99 7.50
N PRO A 101 -16.73 4.55 6.39
CA PRO A 101 -17.01 5.93 6.01
C PRO A 101 -18.53 6.14 5.83
N ALA A 102 -19.04 7.29 6.25
CA ALA A 102 -20.47 7.60 6.21
C ALA A 102 -21.11 7.41 4.82
N ARG A 103 -20.31 7.60 3.75
CA ARG A 103 -20.72 7.38 2.36
C ARG A 103 -21.01 5.91 2.03
N ALA A 104 -20.27 4.98 2.61
CA ALA A 104 -20.52 3.54 2.45
C ALA A 104 -21.79 3.10 3.20
N LYS A 105 -22.06 3.70 4.37
CA LYS A 105 -23.30 3.46 5.14
C LYS A 105 -24.57 3.90 4.40
N ALA A 106 -24.49 4.98 3.61
CA ALA A 106 -25.64 5.55 2.91
C ALA A 106 -25.92 4.91 1.54
N SER A 107 -24.91 4.31 0.91
CA SER A 107 -25.00 3.82 -0.48
C SER A 107 -25.64 2.43 -0.59
N GLY A 108 -25.61 1.60 0.46
CA GLY A 108 -26.00 0.18 0.37
C GLY A 108 -25.10 -0.67 -0.55
N SER A 109 -24.21 -0.02 -1.32
CA SER A 109 -23.14 -0.61 -2.11
C SER A 109 -22.16 -1.32 -1.19
N HIS A 110 -22.23 -2.66 -1.18
CA HIS A 110 -21.18 -3.53 -0.66
C HIS A 110 -19.98 -3.44 -1.60
N ASN A 111 -19.03 -2.56 -1.26
CA ASN A 111 -17.74 -2.59 -1.93
C ASN A 111 -16.93 -3.75 -1.32
N PRO A 112 -16.38 -4.68 -2.12
CA PRO A 112 -15.64 -5.84 -1.58
C PRO A 112 -14.38 -5.42 -0.80
N GLU A 113 -13.83 -4.24 -1.08
CA GLU A 113 -12.72 -3.63 -0.33
C GLU A 113 -13.09 -3.21 1.10
N ASP A 114 -14.38 -3.00 1.35
CA ASP A 114 -14.91 -2.68 2.68
C ASP A 114 -15.23 -3.96 3.48
N GLU A 115 -15.30 -5.11 2.80
CA GLU A 115 -15.52 -6.42 3.42
C GLU A 115 -14.24 -7.08 3.90
N THR A 116 -13.11 -6.75 3.29
CA THR A 116 -11.81 -7.35 3.64
C THR A 116 -11.11 -6.53 4.71
N TRP A 117 -10.76 -7.19 5.81
CA TRP A 117 -10.02 -6.60 6.93
C TRP A 117 -8.74 -7.37 7.23
N PHE A 118 -7.71 -6.64 7.60
CA PHE A 118 -6.41 -7.16 8.01
C PHE A 118 -6.17 -6.88 9.49
N LYS A 119 -5.53 -7.83 10.17
CA LYS A 119 -5.15 -7.76 11.59
C LYS A 119 -3.65 -7.59 11.69
N VAL A 120 -3.21 -6.55 12.39
CA VAL A 120 -1.79 -6.23 12.60
C VAL A 120 -1.51 -5.73 14.00
N ASP A 121 -0.25 -5.72 14.41
CA ASP A 121 0.16 -5.02 15.63
C ASP A 121 0.00 -3.51 15.45
N TRP A 122 -0.64 -2.84 16.42
CA TRP A 122 -0.91 -1.41 16.33
C TRP A 122 0.36 -0.55 16.16
N ALA A 123 1.49 -1.02 16.71
CA ALA A 123 2.78 -0.34 16.64
C ALA A 123 3.34 -0.25 15.21
N ARG A 124 2.85 -1.08 14.28
CA ARG A 124 3.23 -1.08 12.86
C ARG A 124 2.44 -0.06 12.04
N VAL A 125 1.28 0.37 12.53
CA VAL A 125 0.39 1.30 11.81
C VAL A 125 0.04 2.55 12.65
N PRO A 126 1.03 3.24 13.25
CA PRO A 126 0.76 4.37 14.15
C PRO A 126 0.05 5.52 13.44
N GLU A 127 0.37 5.76 12.17
CA GLU A 127 -0.25 6.82 11.35
C GLU A 127 -1.76 6.61 11.13
N LEU A 128 -2.19 5.36 10.96
CA LEU A 128 -3.60 5.03 10.78
C LEU A 128 -4.37 5.10 12.10
N VAL A 129 -3.69 4.77 13.20
CA VAL A 129 -4.20 4.90 14.57
C VAL A 129 -4.42 6.36 14.94
N GLU A 130 -3.45 7.24 14.66
CA GLU A 130 -3.54 8.68 14.92
C GLU A 130 -4.77 9.28 14.22
N GLN A 131 -5.01 8.87 12.98
CA GLN A 131 -6.12 9.33 12.16
C GLN A 131 -7.46 8.65 12.50
N ARG A 132 -7.48 7.71 13.46
CA ARG A 132 -8.66 6.91 13.84
C ARG A 132 -9.29 6.19 12.64
N ARG A 133 -8.46 5.70 11.72
CA ARG A 133 -8.90 4.97 10.50
C ARG A 133 -8.91 3.46 10.68
N VAL A 134 -8.57 2.97 11.88
CA VAL A 134 -8.45 1.56 12.23
C VAL A 134 -9.18 1.29 13.53
N LEU A 135 -9.68 0.06 13.70
CA LEU A 135 -10.23 -0.40 14.97
C LEU A 135 -9.09 -0.99 15.81
N LEU A 136 -8.97 -0.55 17.05
CA LEU A 136 -7.98 -1.08 17.99
C LEU A 136 -8.66 -1.96 19.03
N ARG A 137 -8.15 -3.19 19.21
CA ARG A 137 -8.63 -4.10 20.25
C ARG A 137 -7.49 -4.99 20.74
N ALA A 138 -7.31 -5.02 22.07
CA ALA A 138 -6.31 -5.86 22.73
C ALA A 138 -4.88 -5.75 22.16
N GLY A 139 -4.45 -4.56 21.74
CA GLY A 139 -3.13 -4.34 21.14
C GLY A 139 -3.02 -4.73 19.66
N LYS A 140 -4.12 -5.14 19.02
CA LYS A 140 -4.19 -5.37 17.58
C LYS A 140 -4.97 -4.24 16.91
N ALA A 141 -4.56 -3.89 15.69
CA ALA A 141 -5.23 -2.98 14.80
C ALA A 141 -5.88 -3.75 13.65
N TYR A 142 -7.16 -3.47 13.43
CA TYR A 142 -7.97 -3.99 12.34
C TYR A 142 -8.05 -2.91 11.27
N VAL A 143 -7.46 -3.20 10.12
CA VAL A 143 -7.23 -2.28 9.02
C VAL A 143 -8.07 -2.71 7.82
N PRO A 144 -8.93 -1.84 7.26
CA PRO A 144 -9.71 -2.19 6.08
C PRO A 144 -8.82 -2.22 4.83
N ALA A 145 -9.18 -3.01 3.81
CA ALA A 145 -8.33 -3.19 2.63
C ALA A 145 -8.04 -1.89 1.86
N ARG A 146 -8.93 -0.90 1.92
CA ARG A 146 -8.68 0.45 1.38
C ARG A 146 -7.43 1.14 1.96
N GLU A 147 -7.02 0.77 3.18
CA GLU A 147 -5.82 1.31 3.86
C GLU A 147 -4.57 0.43 3.70
N GLN A 148 -4.69 -0.72 3.04
CA GLN A 148 -3.57 -1.64 2.79
C GLN A 148 -2.41 -0.93 2.07
N ALA A 149 -2.73 0.00 1.16
CA ALA A 149 -1.74 0.85 0.49
C ALA A 149 -0.88 1.63 1.47
N SER A 150 -1.51 2.22 2.50
CA SER A 150 -0.82 3.03 3.50
C SER A 150 0.15 2.16 4.31
N MET A 151 -0.24 0.92 4.64
CA MET A 151 0.63 -0.02 5.37
C MET A 151 1.89 -0.38 4.57
N VAL A 152 1.71 -0.73 3.29
CA VAL A 152 2.84 -1.08 2.42
C VAL A 152 3.75 0.13 2.19
N LEU A 153 3.18 1.34 2.09
CA LEU A 153 3.94 2.58 1.96
C LEU A 153 4.70 2.96 3.23
N GLY A 154 4.17 2.64 4.40
CA GLY A 154 4.83 2.89 5.69
C GLY A 154 6.05 1.99 5.92
N GLU A 155 6.03 0.76 5.38
CA GLU A 155 7.15 -0.19 5.50
C GLU A 155 8.27 0.06 4.48
N PHE A 156 7.98 0.73 3.36
CA PHE A 156 8.92 1.03 2.26
C PHE A 156 9.91 2.16 2.57
#